data_AF-A0A933DL58-F1
#
_entry.id   AF-A0A933DL58-F1
#
_cell.length_a   1.000
_cell.length_b   1.000
_cell.length_c   1.000
_cell.angle_alpha   90.00
_cell.angle_beta   90.00
_cell.angle_gamma   90.00
#
_symmetry.space_group_name_H-M   'P 1'
#
loop_
_entity.id
_entity.type
_entity.pdbx_description
1 polymer ?
#
loop_
_entity_poly.entity_id
_entity_poly.type
_entity_poly.pdbx_seq_one_letter_code
_entity_poly.pdbx_strand_id
1 'polypeptide(L)' 'MKRRINISLPDSVNDALTLLAERDNVPEATKATDLLQLALEIEEDQVWDAIASKRDTKKARLTSHTKAWA' A
#
# COMPACT_ATOMS: atom_id res chain seq x y z
N MET A 1 -5.82 -1.33 -20.32
CA MET A 1 -5.09 -0.24 -21.02
C MET A 1 -4.03 0.31 -20.08
N LYS A 2 -2.75 0.26 -20.43
CA LYS A 2 -1.66 0.81 -19.60
C LYS A 2 -1.64 2.34 -19.74
N ARG A 3 -1.58 3.07 -18.63
CA ARG A 3 -1.43 4.54 -18.60
C ARG A 3 0.00 4.91 -18.22
N ARG A 4 0.54 5.97 -18.84
CA ARG A 4 1.87 6.50 -18.52
C ARG A 4 1.73 7.68 -17.57
N ILE A 5 2.57 7.74 -16.55
CA ILE A 5 2.64 8.86 -15.61
C ILE A 5 4.04 9.45 -15.74
N ASN A 6 4.14 10.71 -16.13
CA ASN A 6 5.39 11.45 -16.12
C ASN A 6 5.44 12.25 -14.80
N ILE A 7 6.44 11.98 -13.98
CA ILE A 7 6.61 12.63 -12.68
C ILE A 7 8.05 13.14 -12.56
N SER A 8 8.21 14.26 -11.85
CA SER A 8 9.52 14.73 -11.43
C SER A 8 9.74 14.31 -9.98
N LEU A 9 10.90 13.72 -9.69
CA LEU A 9 11.27 13.24 -8.38
C LEU A 9 12.42 14.10 -7.84
N PRO A 10 12.48 14.37 -6.52
CA PRO A 10 13.69 14.87 -5.89
C PRO A 10 14.86 13.89 -6.09
N ASP A 11 16.08 14.39 -6.24
CA ASP A 11 17.28 13.57 -6.49
C ASP A 11 17.41 12.44 -5.44
N SER A 12 17.18 12.75 -4.17
CA SER A 12 17.24 11.76 -3.08
C SER A 12 16.24 10.61 -3.24
N VAL A 13 15.07 10.86 -3.82
CA VAL A 13 14.05 9.83 -4.08
C VAL A 13 14.44 9.01 -5.30
N ASN A 14 14.98 9.67 -6.32
CA ASN A 14 15.47 8.99 -7.51
C ASN A 14 16.63 8.04 -7.18
N ASP A 15 17.62 8.49 -6.39
CA ASP A 15 18.75 7.67 -5.95
C ASP A 15 18.27 6.45 -5.14
N ALA A 16 17.32 6.66 -4.22
CA ALA A 16 16.74 5.56 -3.46
C ALA A 16 16.00 4.57 -4.36
N LEU A 17 15.24 5.05 -5.37
CA LEU A 17 14.56 4.19 -6.34
C LEU A 17 15.55 3.34 -7.13
N THR A 18 16.64 3.95 -7.62
CA THR A 18 17.70 3.23 -8.34
C THR A 18 18.31 2.14 -7.47
N LEU A 19 18.71 2.46 -6.24
CA LEU A 19 19.29 1.47 -5.32
C LEU A 19 18.34 0.32 -5.00
N LEU A 20 17.05 0.61 -4.83
CA LEU A 20 16.03 -0.42 -4.59
C LEU A 20 15.78 -1.29 -5.82
N ALA A 21 15.82 -0.71 -7.01
CA ALA A 21 15.67 -1.43 -8.27
C ALA A 21 16.86 -2.36 -8.53
N GLU A 22 18.09 -1.87 -8.28
CA GLU A 22 19.32 -2.67 -8.35
C GLU A 22 19.32 -3.82 -7.34
N ARG A 23 18.98 -3.54 -6.07
CA ARG A 23 18.88 -4.55 -5.00
C ARG A 23 17.94 -5.69 -5.39
N ASP A 24 16.81 -5.35 -5.99
CA ASP A 24 15.76 -6.31 -6.36
C ASP A 24 15.94 -6.88 -7.77
N ASN A 25 17.00 -6.47 -8.48
CA ASN A 25 17.33 -6.87 -9.85
C ASN A 25 16.15 -6.69 -10.83
N VAL A 26 15.52 -5.52 -10.79
CA VAL A 26 14.40 -5.14 -11.67
C VAL A 26 14.61 -3.76 -12.29
N PRO A 27 13.95 -3.43 -13.42
CA PRO A 27 13.97 -2.07 -13.95
C PRO A 27 13.39 -1.05 -12.96
N GLU A 28 13.93 0.16 -12.93
CA GLU A 28 13.43 1.25 -12.08
C GLU A 28 11.93 1.53 -12.26
N ALA A 29 11.45 1.50 -13.51
CA ALA A 29 10.02 1.67 -13.79
C ALA A 29 9.14 0.58 -13.16
N THR A 30 9.64 -0.65 -13.10
CA THR A 30 8.96 -1.76 -12.40
C THR A 30 8.96 -1.48 -10.91
N LYS A 31 10.12 -1.15 -10.33
CA LYS A 31 10.22 -0.83 -8.90
C LYS A 31 9.32 0.34 -8.50
N ALA A 32 9.28 1.40 -9.32
CA ALA A 32 8.41 2.55 -9.10
C ALA A 32 6.94 2.17 -9.12
N THR A 33 6.54 1.27 -10.03
CA THR A 33 5.17 0.75 -10.11
C THR A 33 4.82 -0.05 -8.86
N ASP A 34 5.71 -0.94 -8.42
CA ASP A 34 5.52 -1.75 -7.20
C ASP A 34 5.39 -0.87 -5.95
N LEU A 35 6.27 0.11 -5.81
CA LEU A 35 6.25 1.04 -4.67
C LEU A 35 5.02 1.94 -4.70
N LEU A 36 4.58 2.39 -5.88
CA LEU A 36 3.34 3.16 -6.02
C LEU A 36 2.12 2.30 -5.65
N GLN A 37 2.10 1.03 -6.06
CA GLN A 37 1.04 0.11 -5.66
C GLN A 37 1.01 -0.08 -4.14
N LEU A 38 2.16 -0.36 -3.53
CA LEU A 38 2.27 -0.51 -2.08
C LEU A 38 1.81 0.75 -1.33
N ALA A 39 2.18 1.93 -1.82
CA ALA A 39 1.74 3.19 -1.23
C ALA A 39 0.21 3.35 -1.29
N LEU A 40 -0.41 2.96 -2.42
CA LEU A 40 -1.87 2.99 -2.55
C LEU A 40 -2.55 1.99 -1.59
N GLU A 41 -1.98 0.80 -1.41
CA GLU A 41 -2.46 -0.20 -0.45
C GLU A 41 -2.39 0.34 0.99
N ILE A 42 -1.30 1.03 1.36
CA ILE A 42 -1.16 1.66 2.68
C ILE A 42 -2.21 2.76 2.90
N GLU A 43 -2.47 3.59 1.90
CA GLU A 43 -3.54 4.61 1.97
C GLU A 43 -4.92 3.97 2.11
N GLU A 44 -5.17 2.85 1.42
CA GLU A 44 -6.39 2.08 1.56
C GLU A 44 -6.56 1.50 2.97
N ASP A 45 -5.49 0.94 3.53
CA ASP A 45 -5.48 0.38 4.88
C ASP A 45 -5.83 1.43 5.94
N GLN A 46 -5.37 2.68 5.78
CA GLN A 46 -5.76 3.77 6.69
C GLN A 46 -7.26 4.03 6.66
N VAL A 47 -7.90 3.93 5.49
CA VAL A 47 -9.36 4.08 5.36
C VAL A 47 -10.07 2.90 6.01
N TRP A 48 -9.61 1.68 5.78
CA TRP A 48 -10.19 0.48 6.39
C TRP A 48 -10.08 0.50 7.90
N ASP A 49 -8.93 0.89 8.46
CA ASP A 49 -8.72 1.02 9.89
C ASP A 49 -9.65 2.07 10.50
N ALA A 50 -9.81 3.22 9.85
CA ALA A 50 -10.73 4.25 10.32
C ALA A 50 -12.19 3.76 10.37
N ILE A 51 -12.61 2.90 9.42
CA ILE A 51 -13.93 2.27 9.43
C ILE A 51 -14.03 1.22 10.53
N ALA A 52 -13.02 0.36 10.66
CA ALA A 52 -12.98 -0.70 11.66
C ALA A 52 -13.01 -0.11 13.08
N SER A 53 -12.18 0.88 13.35
CA SER A 53 -12.12 1.62 14.62
C SER A 53 -13.45 2.28 14.99
N LYS A 54 -14.22 2.77 14.02
CA LYS A 54 -15.58 3.31 14.26
C LYS A 54 -16.60 2.21 14.62
N ARG A 55 -16.39 0.99 14.13
CA ARG A 55 -17.28 -0.16 14.39
C ARG A 55 -16.94 -0.85 15.71
N ASP A 56 -15.68 -0.85 16.10
CA ASP A 56 -15.20 -1.44 17.35
C ASP A 56 -15.53 -0.55 18.56
N THR A 57 -16.76 -0.70 19.03
CA THR A 57 -17.28 0.03 20.19
C THR A 57 -17.62 -0.94 21.32
N LYS A 58 -17.72 -0.46 22.56
CA LYS A 58 -18.13 -1.29 23.72
C LYS A 58 -19.47 -2.01 23.55
N LYS A 59 -20.33 -1.54 22.64
CA LYS A 59 -21.64 -2.14 22.32
C LYS A 59 -21.63 -2.96 21.03
N ALA A 60 -20.46 -3.14 20.40
CA ALA A 60 -20.35 -3.90 19.17
C ALA A 60 -20.79 -5.34 19.39
N ARG A 61 -21.46 -5.90 18.38
CA ARG A 61 -21.88 -7.30 18.42
C ARG A 61 -20.65 -8.19 18.24
N LEU A 62 -20.31 -8.95 19.28
CA LEU A 62 -19.24 -9.93 19.21
C LEU A 62 -19.70 -11.15 18.39
N THR A 63 -18.79 -11.70 17.59
CA THR A 63 -18.95 -12.96 16.89
C THR A 63 -17.84 -13.91 17.33
N SER A 64 -18.13 -15.21 17.47
CA SER A 64 -17.10 -16.19 17.79
C SER A 64 -16.14 -16.35 16.61
N HIS A 65 -14.87 -16.68 16.89
CA HIS A 65 -13.88 -16.95 15.86
C HIS A 65 -14.35 -18.03 14.86
N THR A 66 -14.89 -19.13 15.39
CA THR A 66 -15.48 -20.22 14.57
C THR A 66 -16.58 -19.74 13.64
N LYS A 67 -17.36 -18.72 14.02
CA LYS A 67 -18.43 -18.16 13.20
C LYS A 67 -17.92 -17.14 12.18
N ALA A 68 -16.81 -16.46 12.49
CA ALA A 68 -16.21 -15.46 11.60
C ALA A 68 -15.43 -16.06 10.42
N TRP A 69 -14.88 -17.27 10.60
CA TRP A 69 -13.95 -17.92 9.66
C TRP A 69 -14.46 -19.25 9.08
N ALA A 70 -15.74 -19.55 9.25
CA ALA A 70 -16.38 -20.73 8.64
C ALA A 70 -16.68 -20.53 7.15
#